data_AF-A0A535XLE6-F1
#
_entry.id   AF-A0A535XLE6-F1
#
_cell.length_a   1.000
_cell.length_b   1.000
_cell.length_c   1.000
_cell.angle_alpha   90.00
_cell.angle_beta   90.00
_cell.angle_gamma   90.00
#
_symmetry.space_group_name_H-M   'P 1'
#
loop_
_entity.id
_entity.type
_entity.pdbx_description
1 polymer ?
#
loop_
_entity_poly.entity_id
_entity_poly.type
_entity_poly.pdbx_seq_one_letter_code
_entity_poly.pdbx_strand_id
1 'polypeptide(L)'
;MATVIGYWMPGIGLPQLDWNRINGSIYTPNVSPDLQFLSGGLFHYLDGIVFTVVFVVAVHPLLRWRSTTFGNALKGLLFGTVLATISCAFMIPRVYFPAADVGFFSLNLGWQLLLAVFIWHWVYGLHLGMIYNPSDTDGRAITRNR
;
A
#
# COMPACT_ATOMS: atom_id res chain seq x y z
N MET A 1 9.60 5.51 -3.52
CA MET A 1 9.83 6.94 -3.20
C MET A 1 8.55 7.78 -3.11
N ALA A 2 7.41 7.34 -3.68
CA ALA A 2 6.12 8.06 -3.62
C ALA A 2 5.57 8.34 -2.20
N THR A 3 6.11 7.68 -1.18
CA THR A 3 5.55 7.63 0.17
C THR A 3 6.40 8.33 1.23
N VAL A 4 7.59 8.87 0.90
CA VAL A 4 8.49 9.47 1.90
C VAL A 4 7.83 10.66 2.62
N ILE A 5 7.05 11.46 1.89
CA ILE A 5 6.35 12.64 2.44
C ILE A 5 5.26 12.24 3.44
N GLY A 6 4.71 11.04 3.38
CA GLY A 6 3.69 10.54 4.32
C GLY A 6 4.20 9.73 5.49
N TYR A 7 5.29 9.01 5.25
CA TYR A 7 5.91 8.14 6.25
C TYR A 7 6.80 8.94 7.19
N TRP A 8 7.42 10.02 6.71
CA TRP A 8 8.51 10.71 7.43
C TRP A 8 8.28 12.18 7.71
N MET A 9 7.41 12.81 6.94
CA MET A 9 7.12 14.24 7.09
C MET A 9 5.64 14.38 7.46
N PRO A 10 5.26 15.33 8.33
CA PRO A 10 3.87 15.68 8.51
C PRO A 10 3.33 16.31 7.21
N GLY A 11 2.89 15.48 6.27
CA GLY A 11 2.29 15.95 5.03
C GLY A 11 0.92 16.56 5.32
N ILE A 12 0.72 17.84 4.96
CA ILE A 12 -0.60 18.49 4.86
C ILE A 12 -1.51 18.26 6.10
N GLY A 13 -0.97 18.42 7.31
CA GLY A 13 -1.74 18.31 8.56
C GLY A 13 -2.24 16.90 8.92
N LEU A 14 -1.79 15.86 8.21
CA LEU A 14 -2.10 14.46 8.50
C LEU A 14 -1.07 13.85 9.46
N PRO A 15 -1.44 12.80 10.23
CA PRO A 15 -0.51 12.12 11.11
C PRO A 15 0.61 11.46 10.31
N GLN A 16 1.80 11.43 10.90
CA GLN A 16 2.91 10.65 10.37
C GLN A 16 2.58 9.16 10.45
N LEU A 17 2.80 8.44 9.35
CA LEU A 17 2.64 7.01 9.30
C LEU A 17 3.99 6.30 9.41
N ASP A 18 4.60 6.32 10.62
CA ASP A 18 5.89 5.63 10.88
C ASP A 18 5.69 4.11 11.02
N TRP A 19 5.27 3.48 9.92
CA TRP A 19 5.07 2.05 9.85
C TRP A 19 6.39 1.28 10.01
N ASN A 20 7.55 1.90 9.75
CA ASN A 20 8.83 1.26 9.99
C ASN A 20 9.03 0.95 11.49
N ARG A 21 8.77 1.92 12.38
CA ARG A 21 8.87 1.67 13.82
C ARG A 21 7.81 0.69 14.30
N ILE A 22 6.58 0.81 13.82
CA ILE A 22 5.48 -0.09 14.19
C ILE A 22 5.77 -1.54 13.75
N ASN A 23 6.21 -1.74 12.51
CA ASN A 23 6.59 -3.06 12.02
C ASN A 23 7.83 -3.60 12.75
N GLY A 24 8.82 -2.74 12.99
CA GLY A 24 10.06 -3.09 13.67
C GLY A 24 9.86 -3.57 15.10
N SER A 25 8.94 -2.94 15.84
CA SER A 25 8.59 -3.36 17.20
C SER A 25 7.89 -4.72 17.23
N ILE A 26 7.29 -5.15 16.13
CA ILE A 26 6.65 -6.47 15.98
C ILE A 26 7.67 -7.53 15.54
N TYR A 27 8.46 -7.26 14.50
CA TYR A 27 9.41 -8.23 13.96
C TYR A 27 10.64 -8.43 14.85
N THR A 28 11.09 -7.37 15.50
CA THR A 28 12.33 -7.35 16.31
C THR A 28 12.10 -6.60 17.63
N PRO A 29 11.23 -7.06 18.53
CA PRO A 29 10.83 -6.30 19.73
C PRO A 29 11.99 -5.96 20.69
N ASN A 30 13.03 -6.79 20.72
CA ASN A 30 14.09 -6.74 21.73
C ASN A 30 15.38 -6.03 21.28
N VAL A 31 15.38 -5.39 20.10
CA VAL A 31 16.56 -4.67 19.57
C VAL A 31 16.43 -3.16 19.77
N SER A 32 17.51 -2.42 19.50
CA SER A 32 17.49 -0.95 19.62
C SER A 32 16.45 -0.30 18.69
N PRO A 33 15.94 0.90 19.02
CA PRO A 33 14.96 1.60 18.19
C PRO A 33 15.42 1.82 16.73
N ASP A 34 16.71 2.02 16.51
CA ASP A 34 17.27 2.20 15.17
C ASP A 34 17.24 0.89 14.36
N LEU A 35 17.50 -0.25 15.02
CA LEU A 35 17.39 -1.55 14.38
C LEU A 35 15.93 -1.95 14.13
N GLN A 36 15.00 -1.56 15.01
CA GLN A 36 13.56 -1.72 14.75
C GLN A 36 13.14 -0.90 13.53
N PHE A 37 13.53 0.37 13.45
CA PHE A 37 13.26 1.21 12.30
C PHE A 37 13.78 0.60 11.00
N LEU A 38 15.02 0.10 11.01
CA LEU A 38 15.65 -0.52 9.85
C LEU A 38 14.94 -1.81 9.45
N SER A 39 14.67 -2.71 10.41
CA SER A 39 14.03 -4.00 10.14
C SER A 39 12.59 -3.81 9.63
N GLY A 40 11.80 -2.99 10.31
CA GLY A 40 10.43 -2.70 9.91
C GLY A 40 10.36 -1.99 8.57
N GLY A 41 11.30 -1.09 8.27
CA GLY A 41 11.44 -0.49 6.95
C GLY A 41 11.73 -1.50 5.86
N LEU A 42 12.69 -2.39 6.08
CA LEU A 42 13.02 -3.45 5.13
C LEU A 42 11.80 -4.31 4.79
N PHE A 43 11.09 -4.82 5.80
CA PHE A 43 9.88 -5.63 5.59
C PHE A 43 8.78 -4.83 4.90
N HIS A 44 8.57 -3.58 5.28
CA HIS A 44 7.56 -2.73 4.65
C HIS A 44 7.83 -2.46 3.18
N TYR A 45 9.10 -2.26 2.79
CA TYR A 45 9.49 -2.11 1.38
C TYR A 45 9.38 -3.43 0.61
N LEU A 46 9.71 -4.57 1.23
CA LEU A 46 9.54 -5.89 0.65
C LEU A 46 8.06 -6.19 0.39
N ASP A 47 7.16 -5.87 1.32
CA ASP A 47 5.71 -5.97 1.12
C ASP A 47 5.26 -5.15 -0.10
N GLY A 48 5.78 -3.93 -0.25
CA GLY A 48 5.55 -3.12 -1.45
C GLY A 48 5.99 -3.83 -2.73
N ILE A 49 7.15 -4.48 -2.75
CA ILE A 49 7.61 -5.25 -3.92
C ILE A 49 6.66 -6.43 -4.19
N VAL A 50 6.30 -7.20 -3.15
CA VAL A 50 5.39 -8.34 -3.27
C VAL A 50 4.04 -7.90 -3.82
N PHE A 51 3.44 -6.82 -3.29
CA PHE A 51 2.17 -6.30 -3.78
C PHE A 51 2.27 -5.72 -5.19
N THR A 52 3.43 -5.19 -5.59
CA THR A 52 3.68 -4.80 -6.99
C THR A 52 3.61 -6.01 -7.91
N VAL A 53 4.27 -7.11 -7.54
CA VAL A 53 4.23 -8.36 -8.31
C VAL A 53 2.81 -8.91 -8.38
N VAL A 54 2.08 -8.94 -7.25
CA VAL A 54 0.67 -9.36 -7.21
C VAL A 54 -0.20 -8.49 -8.11
N PHE A 55 0.01 -7.17 -8.11
CA PHE A 55 -0.71 -6.26 -8.99
C PHE A 55 -0.49 -6.61 -10.47
N VAL A 56 0.78 -6.73 -10.88
CA VAL A 56 1.16 -6.99 -12.27
C VAL A 56 0.70 -8.36 -12.76
N VAL A 57 0.91 -9.41 -11.96
CA VAL A 57 0.73 -10.80 -12.38
C VAL A 57 -0.70 -11.29 -12.20
N ALA A 58 -1.40 -10.81 -11.16
CA ALA A 58 -2.73 -11.32 -10.82
C ALA A 58 -3.83 -10.27 -11.01
N VAL A 59 -3.72 -9.11 -10.37
CA VAL A 59 -4.84 -8.14 -10.30
C VAL A 59 -5.08 -7.46 -11.65
N HIS A 60 -4.02 -6.95 -12.29
CA HIS A 60 -4.12 -6.26 -13.56
C HIS A 60 -4.75 -7.11 -14.68
N PRO A 61 -4.32 -8.37 -14.93
CA PRO A 61 -4.95 -9.21 -15.94
C PRO A 61 -6.35 -9.70 -15.55
N LEU A 62 -6.65 -9.83 -14.25
CA LEU A 62 -7.99 -10.19 -13.78
C LEU A 62 -9.01 -9.07 -14.05
N LEU A 63 -8.57 -7.81 -13.92
CA LEU A 63 -9.36 -6.64 -14.27
C LEU A 63 -9.35 -6.44 -15.79
N ARG A 64 -10.30 -7.09 -16.47
CA ARG A 64 -10.49 -7.03 -17.94
C ARG A 64 -10.96 -5.67 -18.49
N TRP A 65 -10.70 -4.58 -17.77
CA TRP A 65 -10.93 -3.23 -18.25
C TRP A 65 -9.92 -2.87 -19.33
N ARG A 66 -10.29 -1.93 -20.21
CA ARG A 66 -9.42 -1.43 -21.28
C ARG A 66 -8.08 -0.97 -20.72
N SER A 67 -7.00 -1.36 -21.38
CA SER A 67 -5.63 -1.01 -21.00
C SER A 67 -5.25 0.30 -21.69
N THR A 68 -5.82 1.39 -21.16
CA THR A 68 -5.44 2.77 -21.47
C THR A 68 -4.75 3.38 -20.25
N THR A 69 -4.05 4.50 -20.39
CA THR A 69 -3.45 5.21 -19.24
C THR A 69 -4.47 5.44 -18.12
N PHE A 70 -5.67 5.91 -18.46
CA PHE A 70 -6.74 6.10 -17.47
C PHE A 70 -7.25 4.78 -16.90
N GLY A 71 -7.45 3.75 -17.74
CA GLY A 71 -7.89 2.44 -17.28
C GLY A 71 -6.88 1.76 -16.33
N ASN A 72 -5.59 1.85 -16.64
CA ASN A 72 -4.51 1.30 -15.84
C ASN A 72 -4.34 2.08 -14.52
N ALA A 73 -4.48 3.40 -14.55
CA ALA A 73 -4.55 4.22 -13.33
C ALA A 73 -5.73 3.80 -12.43
N LEU A 74 -6.92 3.58 -12.99
CA LEU A 74 -8.08 3.10 -12.23
C LEU A 74 -7.86 1.71 -11.62
N LYS A 75 -7.24 0.77 -12.36
CA LYS A 75 -6.86 -0.55 -11.81
C LYS A 75 -5.93 -0.39 -10.61
N GLY A 76 -4.94 0.49 -10.73
CA GLY A 76 -4.00 0.81 -9.66
C GLY A 76 -4.68 1.42 -8.43
N LEU A 77 -5.56 2.41 -8.63
CA LEU A 77 -6.34 3.04 -7.56
C LEU A 77 -7.30 2.06 -6.86
N LEU A 78 -7.94 1.16 -7.61
CA LEU A 78 -8.75 0.09 -7.03
C LEU A 78 -7.89 -0.79 -6.12
N PHE A 79 -6.73 -1.22 -6.60
CA PHE A 79 -5.82 -2.06 -5.81
C PHE A 79 -5.33 -1.33 -4.53
N GLY A 80 -4.96 -0.05 -4.64
CA GLY A 80 -4.64 0.79 -3.49
C GLY A 80 -5.79 0.88 -2.48
N THR A 81 -7.03 1.01 -2.97
CA THR A 81 -8.24 1.04 -2.11
C THR A 81 -8.42 -0.26 -1.32
N VAL A 82 -8.18 -1.40 -1.96
CA VAL A 82 -8.24 -2.72 -1.31
C VAL A 82 -7.17 -2.82 -0.21
N LEU A 83 -5.93 -2.42 -0.49
CA LEU A 83 -4.85 -2.43 0.51
C LEU A 83 -5.14 -1.50 1.70
N ALA A 84 -5.68 -0.30 1.44
CA ALA A 84 -6.09 0.62 2.49
C ALA A 84 -7.20 0.02 3.38
N THR A 85 -8.17 -0.64 2.75
CA THR A 85 -9.29 -1.31 3.44
C THR A 85 -8.78 -2.44 4.33
N ILE A 86 -7.90 -3.29 3.81
CA ILE A 86 -7.25 -4.35 4.59
C ILE A 86 -6.44 -3.76 5.75
N SER A 87 -5.74 -2.65 5.51
CA SER A 87 -4.95 -1.97 6.55
C SER A 87 -5.84 -1.49 7.71
N CYS A 88 -6.92 -0.77 7.40
CA CYS A 88 -7.80 -0.19 8.42
C CYS A 88 -8.75 -1.20 9.09
N ALA A 89 -9.20 -2.24 8.36
CA ALA A 89 -10.11 -3.24 8.89
C ALA A 89 -9.41 -4.42 9.59
N PHE A 90 -8.17 -4.72 9.22
CA PHE A 90 -7.48 -5.92 9.68
C PHE A 90 -6.08 -5.65 10.24
N MET A 91 -5.17 -5.05 9.47
CA MET A 91 -3.77 -4.91 9.92
C MET A 91 -3.66 -4.07 11.20
N ILE A 92 -4.27 -2.88 11.22
CA ILE A 92 -4.23 -2.00 12.38
C ILE A 92 -4.91 -2.65 13.60
N PRO A 93 -6.16 -3.17 13.52
CA PRO A 93 -6.81 -3.75 14.68
C PRO A 93 -6.26 -5.09 15.16
N ARG A 94 -5.69 -5.91 14.28
CA ARG A 94 -5.36 -7.31 14.60
C ARG A 94 -3.86 -7.60 14.66
N VAL A 95 -3.04 -6.79 14.00
CA VAL A 95 -1.59 -7.02 13.92
C VAL A 95 -0.85 -5.92 14.68
N TYR A 96 -1.16 -4.66 14.41
CA TYR A 96 -0.40 -3.54 14.97
C TYR A 96 -0.83 -3.14 16.37
N PHE A 97 -2.13 -3.15 16.65
CA PHE A 97 -2.68 -2.77 17.96
C PHE A 97 -3.71 -3.79 18.47
N PRO A 98 -3.37 -5.10 18.56
CA PRO A 98 -4.34 -6.15 18.91
C PRO A 98 -4.95 -6.02 20.31
N ALA A 99 -4.30 -5.28 21.22
CA ALA A 99 -4.77 -5.06 22.58
C ALA A 99 -5.49 -3.71 22.77
N ALA A 100 -5.57 -2.86 21.75
CA ALA A 100 -6.20 -1.54 21.84
C ALA A 100 -7.62 -1.58 21.24
N ASP A 101 -8.55 -0.81 21.82
CA ASP A 101 -9.85 -0.56 21.19
C ASP A 101 -9.70 0.49 20.09
N VAL A 102 -9.28 0.04 18.90
CA VAL A 102 -9.12 0.92 17.72
C VAL A 102 -10.45 1.25 17.04
N GLY A 103 -11.56 0.65 17.48
CA GLY A 103 -12.89 0.86 16.90
C GLY A 103 -13.08 0.28 15.49
N PHE A 104 -14.29 0.44 14.95
CA PHE A 104 -14.60 0.03 13.58
C PHE A 104 -13.68 0.76 12.59
N PHE A 105 -13.00 0.02 11.73
CA PHE A 105 -12.13 0.57 10.69
C PHE A 105 -11.02 1.49 11.22
N SER A 106 -10.57 1.27 12.46
CA SER A 106 -9.54 2.06 13.14
C SER A 106 -9.94 3.51 13.47
N LEU A 107 -11.24 3.84 13.48
CA LEU A 107 -11.72 5.21 13.68
C LEU A 107 -11.45 5.79 15.07
N ASN A 108 -11.28 4.98 16.11
CA ASN A 108 -10.95 5.50 17.46
C ASN A 108 -9.52 6.06 17.52
N LEU A 109 -8.67 5.73 16.54
CA LEU A 109 -7.33 6.32 16.39
C LEU A 109 -7.35 7.67 15.63
N GLY A 110 -8.54 8.14 15.23
CA GLY A 110 -8.75 9.40 14.54
C GLY A 110 -9.02 9.22 13.04
N TRP A 111 -9.98 10.00 12.52
CA TRP A 111 -10.33 9.97 11.09
C TRP A 111 -9.17 10.41 10.19
N GLN A 112 -8.24 11.21 10.71
CA GLN A 112 -7.05 11.64 9.98
C GLN A 112 -6.11 10.47 9.70
N LEU A 113 -6.00 9.50 10.62
CA LEU A 113 -5.24 8.27 10.39
C LEU A 113 -5.85 7.50 9.22
N LEU A 114 -7.17 7.30 9.27
CA LEU A 114 -7.91 6.63 8.21
C LEU A 114 -7.67 7.31 6.86
N LEU A 115 -7.84 8.64 6.79
CA LEU A 115 -7.61 9.41 5.57
C LEU A 115 -6.16 9.29 5.09
N ALA A 116 -5.18 9.39 5.99
CA ALA A 116 -3.77 9.24 5.64
C ALA A 116 -3.46 7.86 5.05
N VAL A 117 -3.97 6.79 5.66
CA VAL A 117 -3.79 5.42 5.16
C VAL A 117 -4.35 5.28 3.75
N PHE A 118 -5.54 5.81 3.48
CA PHE A 118 -6.15 5.77 2.14
C PHE A 118 -5.34 6.57 1.12
N ILE A 119 -4.96 7.81 1.44
CA ILE A 119 -4.19 8.67 0.53
C ILE A 119 -2.89 7.98 0.12
N TRP A 120 -2.13 7.44 1.08
CA TRP A 120 -0.82 6.86 0.75
C TRP A 120 -0.92 5.55 -0.02
N HIS A 121 -1.96 4.76 0.22
CA HIS A 121 -2.22 3.58 -0.61
C HIS A 121 -2.75 3.93 -2.00
N TRP A 122 -3.52 5.01 -2.16
CA TRP A 122 -3.90 5.51 -3.48
C TRP A 122 -2.71 6.07 -4.25
N VAL A 123 -1.83 6.81 -3.59
CA VAL A 123 -0.57 7.26 -4.18
C VAL A 123 0.23 6.04 -4.65
N TYR A 124 0.41 5.02 -3.80
CA TYR A 124 1.08 3.78 -4.19
C TYR A 124 0.40 3.09 -5.38
N GLY A 125 -0.92 2.87 -5.32
CA GLY A 125 -1.69 2.23 -6.38
C GLY A 125 -1.65 2.99 -7.70
N LEU A 126 -1.75 4.31 -7.66
CA LEU A 126 -1.59 5.18 -8.83
C LEU A 126 -0.21 5.00 -9.46
N HIS A 127 0.86 4.95 -8.64
CA HIS A 127 2.21 4.69 -9.14
C HIS A 127 2.29 3.34 -9.85
N LEU A 128 1.69 2.28 -9.29
CA LEU A 128 1.66 0.97 -9.96
C LEU A 128 0.95 1.01 -11.32
N GLY A 129 -0.23 1.64 -11.38
CA GLY A 129 -1.01 1.75 -12.61
C GLY A 129 -0.34 2.61 -13.69
N MET A 130 0.50 3.56 -13.30
CA MET A 130 1.25 4.41 -14.22
C MET A 130 2.57 3.78 -14.67
N ILE A 131 3.24 3.00 -13.81
CA ILE A 131 4.48 2.27 -14.14
C ILE A 131 4.16 1.04 -15.00
N TYR A 132 3.19 0.22 -14.59
CA TYR A 132 2.71 -0.92 -15.36
C TYR A 132 1.48 -0.52 -16.18
N ASN A 133 1.75 0.13 -17.31
CA ASN A 133 0.74 0.73 -18.18
C ASN A 133 0.78 0.13 -19.61
N PRO A 134 0.54 -1.19 -19.78
CA PRO A 134 0.52 -1.80 -21.10
C PRO A 134 -0.67 -1.27 -21.91
N SER A 135 -0.49 -1.16 -23.23
CA SER A 135 -1.60 -0.86 -24.15
C SER A 135 -2.33 -2.13 -24.55
N ASP A 136 -3.60 -2.01 -24.95
CA ASP A 136 -4.37 -3.14 -25.49
C ASP A 136 -3.71 -3.77 -26.74
N THR A 137 -2.87 -3.00 -27.45
CA THR A 137 -2.12 -3.46 -28.62
C THR A 137 -0.99 -4.41 -28.21
N ASP A 138 -0.30 -4.12 -27.10
CA ASP A 138 0.79 -4.95 -26.56
C ASP A 138 0.26 -6.33 -26.15
N GLY A 139 -0.92 -6.37 -25.52
CA GLY A 139 -1.58 -7.63 -25.13
C GLY A 139 -1.96 -8.52 -26.31
N ARG A 140 -2.37 -7.93 -27.44
CA ARG A 140 -2.73 -8.67 -28.67
C ARG A 140 -1.50 -9.22 -29.40
N ALA A 141 -0.37 -8.53 -29.36
CA ALA A 141 0.88 -9.02 -29.95
C ALA A 141 1.39 -10.28 -29.22
N ILE A 142 1.28 -10.32 -27.89
CA ILE A 142 1.67 -11.49 -27.08
C ILE A 142 0.77 -12.71 -27.36
N THR A 143 -0.53 -12.50 -27.57
CA THR A 143 -1.47 -13.60 -27.84
C THR A 143 -1.37 -14.16 -29.26
N ARG A 144 -0.89 -13.38 -30.23
CA ARG A 144 -0.70 -13.85 -31.62
C ARG A 144 0.57 -14.65 -31.85
N ASN A 145 1.56 -14.53 -30.96
CA ASN A 145 2.85 -15.22 -31.05
C ASN A 145 2.95 -16.48 -30.16
N ARG A 146 1.82 -16.95 -29.62
CA ARG A 146 1.67 -18.21 -28.89
C ARG A 146 0.75 -19.13 -29.70
#